data_AF-A0AAW1BCZ8-F1
#
_entry.id   AF-A0AAW1BCZ8-F1
#
_cell.length_a   1.000
_cell.length_b   1.000
_cell.length_c   1.000
_cell.angle_alpha   90.00
_cell.angle_beta   90.00
_cell.angle_gamma   90.00
#
_symmetry.space_group_name_H-M   'P 1'
#
loop_
_entity.id
_entity.type
_entity.pdbx_description
1 polymer ?
#
loop_
_entity_poly.entity_id
_entity_poly.type
_entity_poly.pdbx_seq_one_letter_code
_entity_poly.pdbx_strand_id
1 'polypeptide(L)'
;MVKKKMGTTNSTPNRNSSSKRRSSLPNGEGLQLKENSELDSISFHYWSLFDGHAGSGAAVVASKLLQHHIVEQLQEIVDILKNSAVPPPTCLGEESESMNANSRMLTRAASLRGSVGAPGSPGTPSTRFFTEKKILQQCLVIGAVETAFREMDLQIERERTVFNISGGCTALVVVYLLGKLYVANAGDSRAIIIRNGEVIPMSSEFTPETERQRLQYLAYMQPHLLGNEFTHLEFPRRVQRKEVGKRMLYRDFSMIGWAYKTIEEDDLKFPLIYGEGKKARVMATIGVTRGLGDHDLKVHDSTIYIKPFLSSSPEVRVYDLLQYEHGSDDVLILATDGLWDVLLNEEVAEAITNFLPNCDPHDPHRYTLAAQDLVMRARGVLKDRGWRISNDRLGSGDDISVYIIPLIYGNKLL
;
A
#
# COMPACT_ATOMS: atom_id res chain seq x y z
N MET A 1 -14.12 -27.52 -22.43
CA MET A 1 -14.61 -28.91 -22.38
C MET A 1 -13.45 -29.83 -22.80
N VAL A 2 -12.65 -30.29 -21.82
CA VAL A 2 -11.34 -30.90 -22.07
C VAL A 2 -11.40 -32.40 -21.73
N LYS A 3 -11.12 -33.26 -22.72
CA LYS A 3 -11.04 -34.72 -22.56
C LYS A 3 -9.63 -35.13 -22.13
N LYS A 4 -9.56 -35.82 -20.99
CA LYS A 4 -8.38 -36.47 -20.40
C LYS A 4 -8.21 -37.87 -21.01
N LYS A 5 -6.98 -38.28 -21.35
CA LYS A 5 -6.65 -39.70 -21.59
C LYS A 5 -5.37 -40.05 -20.85
N MET A 6 -5.46 -41.04 -19.96
CA MET A 6 -4.35 -41.68 -19.26
C MET A 6 -3.66 -42.69 -20.16
N GLY A 7 -2.34 -42.82 -19.98
CA GLY A 7 -1.52 -43.92 -20.48
C GLY A 7 -0.26 -44.03 -19.62
N THR A 8 -0.06 -45.19 -19.00
CA THR A 8 0.97 -45.53 -18.02
C THR A 8 2.24 -46.12 -18.65
N THR A 9 3.37 -45.81 -18.00
CA THR A 9 4.59 -46.62 -17.74
C THR A 9 5.60 -46.98 -18.85
N ASN A 10 6.82 -46.47 -18.62
CA ASN A 10 8.12 -47.16 -18.50
C ASN A 10 9.18 -47.12 -19.62
N SER A 11 10.40 -46.84 -19.14
CA SER A 11 11.76 -47.18 -19.63
C SER A 11 12.50 -46.22 -20.58
N THR A 12 13.46 -45.51 -20.00
CA THR A 12 14.77 -45.10 -20.58
C THR A 12 15.69 -46.34 -20.69
N PRO A 13 16.72 -46.39 -21.58
CA PRO A 13 17.91 -45.52 -21.46
C PRO A 13 18.73 -45.16 -22.73
N ASN A 14 19.51 -44.08 -22.58
CA ASN A 14 20.86 -43.77 -23.11
C ASN A 14 21.33 -44.29 -24.50
N ARG A 15 21.78 -43.36 -25.38
CA ARG A 15 23.22 -43.06 -25.67
C ARG A 15 23.43 -42.18 -26.92
N ASN A 16 24.31 -41.18 -26.76
CA ASN A 16 25.38 -40.68 -27.64
C ASN A 16 25.15 -40.06 -29.05
N SER A 17 25.59 -38.80 -29.13
CA SER A 17 26.64 -38.22 -29.99
C SER A 17 26.36 -37.59 -31.36
N SER A 18 26.77 -36.31 -31.42
CA SER A 18 27.54 -35.59 -32.47
C SER A 18 26.86 -35.01 -33.71
N SER A 19 26.84 -33.67 -33.72
CA SER A 19 27.25 -32.72 -34.78
C SER A 19 26.55 -32.74 -36.15
N LYS A 20 25.94 -31.60 -36.51
CA LYS A 20 26.14 -30.92 -37.81
C LYS A 20 25.66 -29.46 -37.76
N ARG A 21 26.59 -28.53 -38.04
CA ARG A 21 26.32 -27.14 -38.44
C ARG A 21 25.73 -27.11 -39.86
N ARG A 22 24.73 -26.26 -40.12
CA ARG A 22 24.73 -25.35 -41.29
C ARG A 22 23.62 -24.30 -41.19
N SER A 23 24.05 -23.08 -41.50
CA SER A 23 23.34 -21.83 -41.75
C SER A 23 22.45 -21.86 -43.00
N SER A 24 21.34 -21.12 -42.99
CA SER A 24 20.88 -20.29 -44.11
C SER A 24 19.69 -19.40 -43.70
N LEU A 25 19.86 -18.09 -43.94
CA LEU A 25 18.81 -17.05 -43.98
C LEU A 25 17.70 -17.41 -45.01
N PRO A 26 16.57 -16.70 -44.97
CA PRO A 26 16.34 -15.76 -46.08
C PRO A 26 15.81 -14.38 -45.64
N ASN A 27 16.39 -13.34 -46.21
CA ASN A 27 15.75 -12.02 -46.37
C ASN A 27 14.70 -12.10 -47.48
N GLY A 28 13.57 -11.43 -47.26
CA GLY A 28 12.55 -11.13 -48.26
C GLY A 28 11.71 -9.96 -47.76
N GLU A 29 12.02 -8.78 -48.27
CA GLU A 29 11.41 -7.49 -47.96
C GLU A 29 9.91 -7.45 -48.29
N GLY A 30 9.17 -6.62 -47.57
CA GLY A 30 8.03 -5.89 -48.13
C GLY A 30 6.65 -6.28 -47.59
N LEU A 31 6.26 -5.69 -46.47
CA LEU A 31 5.02 -4.89 -46.40
C LEU A 31 5.01 -4.13 -45.07
N GLN A 32 5.32 -2.84 -45.18
CA GLN A 32 5.04 -1.85 -44.16
C GLN A 32 3.53 -1.80 -43.92
N LEU A 33 3.10 -2.35 -42.80
CA LEU A 33 1.97 -1.80 -42.05
C LEU A 33 2.58 -1.33 -40.73
N LYS A 34 3.06 -0.09 -40.74
CA LYS A 34 3.21 0.68 -39.49
C LYS A 34 1.81 0.76 -38.89
N GLU A 35 1.54 -0.07 -37.90
CA GLU A 35 0.40 0.13 -37.01
C GLU A 35 0.65 1.46 -36.28
N ASN A 36 -0.06 2.50 -36.72
CA ASN A 36 -0.16 3.80 -36.06
C ASN A 36 -0.94 3.73 -34.72
N SER A 37 -0.90 2.61 -33.99
CA SER A 37 -1.64 2.42 -32.73
C SER A 37 -0.81 2.70 -31.45
N GLU A 38 0.52 2.80 -31.55
CA GLU A 38 1.39 3.01 -30.37
C GLU A 38 1.36 4.43 -29.80
N LEU A 39 0.78 5.41 -30.50
CA LEU A 39 0.77 6.81 -30.06
C LEU A 39 -0.30 7.14 -29.00
N ASP A 40 -1.20 6.19 -28.67
CA ASP A 40 -2.36 6.42 -27.79
C ASP A 40 -2.37 5.61 -26.49
N SER A 41 -1.33 4.84 -26.17
CA SER A 41 -1.28 4.05 -24.93
C SER A 41 -0.42 4.69 -23.84
N ILE A 42 -0.97 4.86 -22.64
CA ILE A 42 -0.19 5.20 -21.45
C ILE A 42 0.33 3.90 -20.83
N SER A 43 1.65 3.76 -20.71
CA SER A 43 2.28 2.66 -19.99
C SER A 43 2.60 3.05 -18.55
N PHE A 44 2.57 2.08 -17.64
CA PHE A 44 3.07 2.25 -16.26
C PHE A 44 3.91 1.05 -15.85
N HIS A 45 4.77 1.22 -14.86
CA HIS A 45 5.50 0.12 -14.23
C HIS A 45 4.96 -0.17 -12.83
N TYR A 46 5.00 -1.44 -12.44
CA TYR A 46 4.44 -1.93 -11.19
C TYR A 46 5.46 -2.79 -10.45
N TRP A 47 5.65 -2.48 -9.18
CA TRP A 47 6.34 -3.35 -8.23
C TRP A 47 5.48 -3.51 -6.99
N SER A 48 5.59 -4.65 -6.34
CA SER A 48 4.81 -4.95 -5.15
C SER A 48 5.52 -5.92 -4.24
N LEU A 49 5.32 -5.72 -2.95
CA LEU A 49 5.81 -6.58 -1.89
C LEU A 49 4.65 -6.90 -0.95
N PHE A 50 4.48 -8.18 -0.63
CA PHE A 50 3.42 -8.67 0.25
C PHE A 50 4.05 -9.57 1.31
N ASP A 51 3.87 -9.19 2.56
CA ASP A 51 4.29 -9.98 3.71
C ASP A 51 3.10 -10.76 4.24
N GLY A 52 3.12 -12.08 4.12
CA GLY A 52 1.97 -12.94 4.39
C GLY A 52 2.02 -13.55 5.79
N HIS A 53 0.88 -13.57 6.49
CA HIS A 53 0.78 -14.14 7.82
C HIS A 53 -0.45 -15.05 7.98
N ALA A 54 -0.36 -15.98 8.92
CA ALA A 54 -1.37 -17.04 9.14
C ALA A 54 -1.68 -17.85 7.87
N GLY A 55 -0.65 -18.07 7.04
CA GLY A 55 -0.73 -18.71 5.73
C GLY A 55 -0.35 -17.74 4.60
N SER A 56 -0.13 -18.27 3.40
CA SER A 56 0.32 -17.47 2.25
C SER A 56 -0.80 -17.09 1.28
N GLY A 57 -2.04 -17.53 1.55
CA GLY A 57 -3.17 -17.43 0.62
C GLY A 57 -3.43 -15.99 0.15
N ALA A 58 -3.64 -15.07 1.09
CA ALA A 58 -3.90 -13.66 0.79
C ALA A 58 -2.75 -13.02 -0.03
N ALA A 59 -1.49 -13.21 0.39
CA ALA A 59 -0.31 -12.69 -0.32
C ALA A 59 -0.18 -13.24 -1.74
N VAL A 60 -0.42 -14.54 -1.94
CA VAL A 60 -0.34 -15.18 -3.27
C VAL A 60 -1.46 -14.70 -4.20
N VAL A 61 -2.65 -14.41 -3.67
CA VAL A 61 -3.76 -13.87 -4.47
C VAL A 61 -3.49 -12.41 -4.82
N ALA A 62 -3.11 -11.59 -3.83
CA ALA A 62 -2.81 -10.18 -4.02
C ALA A 62 -1.67 -9.97 -5.04
N SER A 63 -0.59 -10.77 -4.96
CA SER A 63 0.54 -10.70 -5.90
C SER A 63 0.20 -11.02 -7.35
N LYS A 64 -0.92 -11.72 -7.59
CA LYS A 64 -1.38 -12.04 -8.95
C LYS A 64 -2.43 -11.06 -9.47
N LEU A 65 -3.24 -10.48 -8.59
CA LEU A 65 -4.47 -9.81 -9.00
C LEU A 65 -4.52 -8.31 -8.66
N LEU A 66 -3.75 -7.82 -7.68
CA LEU A 66 -3.81 -6.41 -7.29
C LEU A 66 -3.41 -5.47 -8.45
N GLN A 67 -2.43 -5.87 -9.26
CA GLN A 67 -2.08 -5.12 -10.47
C GLN A 67 -3.26 -5.01 -11.45
N HIS A 68 -4.07 -6.06 -11.60
CA HIS A 68 -5.23 -6.03 -12.49
C HIS A 68 -6.29 -5.04 -12.00
N HIS A 69 -6.56 -5.01 -10.69
CA HIS A 69 -7.44 -3.97 -10.10
C HIS A 69 -6.90 -2.57 -10.36
N ILE A 70 -5.59 -2.35 -10.23
CA ILE A 70 -4.98 -1.05 -10.54
C ILE A 70 -5.16 -0.69 -12.03
N VAL A 71 -4.95 -1.63 -12.94
CA VAL A 71 -5.18 -1.43 -14.38
C VAL A 71 -6.62 -1.01 -14.63
N GLU A 72 -7.60 -1.73 -14.07
CA GLU A 72 -9.03 -1.43 -14.23
C GLU A 72 -9.36 -0.01 -13.74
N GLN A 73 -8.87 0.38 -12.56
CA GLN A 73 -9.13 1.72 -12.02
C GLN A 73 -8.41 2.83 -12.81
N LEU A 74 -7.21 2.58 -13.34
CA LEU A 74 -6.49 3.54 -14.17
C LEU A 74 -7.14 3.69 -15.56
N GLN A 75 -7.74 2.63 -16.09
CA GLN A 75 -8.43 2.66 -17.39
C GLN A 75 -9.62 3.62 -17.40
N GLU A 76 -10.34 3.73 -16.28
CA GLU A 76 -11.46 4.67 -16.11
C GLU A 76 -11.05 6.15 -16.18
N ILE A 77 -9.78 6.45 -15.92
CA ILE A 77 -9.26 7.83 -15.88
C ILE A 77 -8.21 8.12 -16.96
N VAL A 78 -7.89 7.15 -17.82
CA VAL A 78 -6.76 7.25 -18.76
C VAL A 78 -6.90 8.44 -19.72
N ASP A 79 -8.11 8.71 -20.21
CA ASP A 79 -8.34 9.80 -21.17
C ASP A 79 -8.16 11.18 -20.51
N ILE A 80 -8.44 11.29 -19.21
CA ILE A 80 -8.18 12.49 -18.43
C ILE A 80 -6.66 12.66 -18.23
N LEU A 81 -5.97 11.57 -17.92
CA LEU A 81 -4.51 11.57 -17.70
C LEU A 81 -3.71 11.91 -18.97
N LYS A 82 -4.21 11.57 -20.15
CA LYS A 82 -3.59 11.94 -21.44
C LYS A 82 -3.55 13.45 -21.66
N ASN A 83 -4.49 14.21 -21.09
CA ASN A 83 -4.58 15.65 -21.25
C ASN A 83 -4.17 16.38 -19.95
N SER A 84 -2.88 16.40 -19.65
CA SER A 84 -2.33 17.05 -18.45
C SER A 84 -2.54 18.57 -18.39
N ALA A 85 -2.92 19.20 -19.51
CA ALA A 85 -3.12 20.65 -19.59
C ALA A 85 -4.47 21.10 -18.99
N VAL A 86 -5.42 20.18 -18.80
CA VAL A 86 -6.76 20.48 -18.29
C VAL A 86 -6.96 19.78 -16.94
N PRO A 87 -7.50 20.48 -15.92
CA PRO A 87 -7.84 19.82 -14.67
C PRO A 87 -8.90 18.73 -14.90
N PRO A 88 -8.96 17.70 -14.04
CA PRO A 88 -10.03 16.73 -14.07
C PRO A 88 -11.40 17.41 -14.06
N PRO A 89 -12.35 17.00 -14.92
CA PRO A 89 -13.71 17.51 -14.87
C PRO A 89 -14.37 17.08 -13.55
N THR A 90 -15.15 17.97 -12.96
CA THR A 90 -15.90 17.67 -11.73
C THR A 90 -17.05 16.70 -12.00
N CYS A 91 -17.72 16.86 -13.15
CA CYS A 91 -18.77 15.98 -13.63
C CYS A 91 -18.40 15.47 -15.03
N LEU A 92 -18.40 14.15 -15.23
CA LEU A 92 -18.21 13.57 -16.56
C LEU A 92 -19.47 13.79 -17.41
N GLY A 93 -19.28 14.20 -18.67
CA GLY A 93 -20.37 14.43 -19.62
C GLY A 93 -21.04 15.81 -19.54
N GLU A 94 -20.63 16.67 -18.61
CA GLU A 94 -20.99 18.10 -18.67
C GLU A 94 -19.97 18.82 -19.57
N GLU A 95 -20.42 19.34 -20.71
CA GLU A 95 -19.59 20.22 -21.52
C GLU A 95 -19.32 21.51 -20.73
N SER A 96 -18.05 21.91 -20.66
CA SER A 96 -17.67 23.22 -20.13
C SER A 96 -18.30 24.31 -20.99
N GLU A 97 -19.39 24.94 -20.54
CA GLU A 97 -19.91 26.20 -21.11
C GLU A 97 -18.85 27.30 -20.97
N SER A 98 -17.90 27.36 -21.89
CA SER A 98 -16.98 28.48 -22.00
C SER A 98 -16.32 28.46 -23.36
N MET A 99 -16.95 29.18 -24.31
CA MET A 99 -16.37 30.08 -25.32
C MET A 99 -17.25 30.11 -26.56
N ASN A 100 -18.39 30.83 -26.53
CA ASN A 100 -18.89 31.64 -27.66
C ASN A 100 -20.14 32.47 -27.29
N ALA A 101 -19.98 33.79 -27.41
CA ALA A 101 -20.93 34.84 -27.81
C ALA A 101 -22.36 34.91 -27.21
N ASN A 102 -22.63 36.06 -26.57
CA ASN A 102 -23.83 36.90 -26.73
C ASN A 102 -25.16 36.21 -27.14
N SER A 103 -26.02 35.89 -26.18
CA SER A 103 -27.45 36.27 -26.19
C SER A 103 -28.22 35.62 -25.03
N ARG A 104 -28.71 36.47 -24.14
CA ARG A 104 -30.03 36.44 -23.48
C ARG A 104 -30.86 35.12 -23.53
N MET A 105 -31.06 34.59 -22.31
CA MET A 105 -32.33 34.16 -21.68
C MET A 105 -32.75 32.68 -21.62
N LEU A 106 -32.95 32.27 -20.35
CA LEU A 106 -34.03 31.47 -19.74
C LEU A 106 -33.96 29.92 -19.72
N THR A 107 -33.33 29.44 -18.65
CA THR A 107 -33.77 28.42 -17.67
C THR A 107 -34.81 27.37 -18.06
N ARG A 108 -34.48 26.10 -17.76
CA ARG A 108 -35.46 25.07 -17.40
C ARG A 108 -35.10 24.39 -16.07
N ALA A 109 -35.17 25.17 -14.99
CA ALA A 109 -35.47 24.62 -13.68
C ALA A 109 -36.99 24.40 -13.63
N ALA A 110 -37.41 23.18 -13.98
CA ALA A 110 -38.78 22.73 -13.74
C ALA A 110 -38.76 21.76 -12.56
N SER A 111 -39.68 22.01 -11.62
CA SER A 111 -39.92 21.28 -10.36
C SER A 111 -38.98 21.75 -9.24
N LEU A 112 -39.39 22.70 -8.37
CA LEU A 112 -40.57 22.62 -7.52
C LEU A 112 -41.25 24.00 -7.35
N ARG A 113 -42.53 24.08 -7.75
CA ARG A 113 -43.47 25.11 -7.22
C ARG A 113 -43.70 24.76 -5.74
N GLY A 114 -43.86 25.66 -4.77
CA GLY A 114 -44.14 27.09 -4.78
C GLY A 114 -45.30 27.37 -3.82
N SER A 115 -45.12 28.24 -2.83
CA SER A 115 -46.22 29.01 -2.22
C SER A 115 -45.74 30.29 -1.51
N VAL A 116 -45.92 31.40 -2.24
CA VAL A 116 -46.44 32.73 -1.86
C VAL A 116 -45.69 33.61 -0.82
N GLY A 117 -45.26 34.80 -1.27
CA GLY A 117 -45.02 35.96 -0.38
C GLY A 117 -44.23 37.13 -0.97
N ALA A 118 -44.92 38.04 -1.67
CA ALA A 118 -44.72 39.50 -1.92
C ALA A 118 -43.32 40.18 -2.05
N PRO A 119 -43.22 41.28 -2.85
CA PRO A 119 -41.97 41.86 -3.31
C PRO A 119 -41.46 43.03 -2.45
N GLY A 120 -40.14 43.08 -2.22
CA GLY A 120 -39.46 44.29 -1.76
C GLY A 120 -38.31 44.02 -0.80
N SER A 121 -37.10 43.79 -1.32
CA SER A 121 -35.84 44.33 -0.76
C SER A 121 -34.62 43.94 -1.61
N PRO A 122 -33.61 44.83 -1.72
CA PRO A 122 -32.41 44.63 -2.52
C PRO A 122 -31.42 43.74 -1.77
N GLY A 123 -30.95 42.69 -2.44
CA GLY A 123 -30.00 41.75 -1.85
C GLY A 123 -30.23 40.37 -2.40
N THR A 124 -29.72 40.11 -3.60
CA THR A 124 -29.33 38.75 -3.93
C THR A 124 -28.39 38.29 -2.81
N PRO A 125 -28.68 37.19 -2.10
CA PRO A 125 -27.70 36.66 -1.17
C PRO A 125 -26.47 36.32 -2.02
N SER A 126 -25.32 36.93 -1.73
CA SER A 126 -24.09 36.48 -2.35
C SER A 126 -24.00 34.99 -2.06
N THR A 127 -23.88 34.17 -3.09
CA THR A 127 -23.68 32.74 -2.96
C THR A 127 -22.34 32.53 -2.26
N ARG A 128 -22.35 32.48 -0.92
CA ARG A 128 -21.15 32.64 -0.08
C ARG A 128 -20.17 31.47 -0.16
N PHE A 129 -20.48 30.38 -0.85
CA PHE A 129 -19.64 29.17 -0.88
C PHE A 129 -19.74 28.42 -2.22
N PHE A 130 -19.19 28.98 -3.30
CA PHE A 130 -18.96 28.25 -4.56
C PHE A 130 -17.54 28.51 -5.07
N THR A 131 -16.55 28.06 -4.31
CA THR A 131 -15.22 27.84 -4.88
C THR A 131 -15.08 26.36 -5.13
N GLU A 132 -15.13 25.97 -6.39
CA GLU A 132 -14.81 24.62 -6.81
C GLU A 132 -13.36 24.30 -6.45
N LYS A 133 -13.14 23.16 -5.81
CA LYS A 133 -11.80 22.74 -5.40
C LYS A 133 -11.04 22.29 -6.65
N LYS A 134 -9.89 22.91 -6.91
CA LYS A 134 -8.97 22.43 -7.95
C LYS A 134 -8.39 21.08 -7.53
N ILE A 135 -8.65 20.05 -8.32
CA ILE A 135 -8.11 18.70 -8.12
C ILE A 135 -6.91 18.52 -9.05
N LEU A 136 -5.79 18.04 -8.51
CA LEU A 136 -4.61 17.69 -9.31
C LEU A 136 -4.82 16.31 -9.93
N GLN A 137 -4.30 16.08 -11.14
CA GLN A 137 -4.43 14.78 -11.81
C GLN A 137 -3.86 13.61 -10.99
N GLN A 138 -2.79 13.84 -10.23
CA GLN A 138 -2.23 12.81 -9.36
C GLN A 138 -3.21 12.31 -8.29
N CYS A 139 -4.20 13.11 -7.89
CA CYS A 139 -5.25 12.69 -6.96
C CYS A 139 -6.16 11.63 -7.57
N LEU A 140 -6.36 11.62 -8.90
CA LEU A 140 -7.10 10.55 -9.58
C LEU A 140 -6.33 9.24 -9.49
N VAL A 141 -5.01 9.27 -9.73
CA VAL A 141 -4.14 8.08 -9.62
C VAL A 141 -4.12 7.54 -8.19
N ILE A 142 -4.02 8.43 -7.19
CA ILE A 142 -4.10 8.05 -5.76
C ILE A 142 -5.44 7.34 -5.49
N GLY A 143 -6.56 7.95 -5.89
CA GLY A 143 -7.89 7.37 -5.68
C GLY A 143 -8.09 6.03 -6.42
N ALA A 144 -7.52 5.89 -7.62
CA ALA A 144 -7.52 4.64 -8.37
C ALA A 144 -6.77 3.53 -7.61
N VAL A 145 -5.59 3.82 -7.07
CA VAL A 145 -4.80 2.85 -6.28
C VAL A 145 -5.51 2.50 -4.97
N GLU A 146 -6.04 3.48 -4.23
CA GLU A 146 -6.82 3.24 -3.01
C GLU A 146 -8.05 2.36 -3.27
N THR A 147 -8.75 2.63 -4.38
CA THR A 147 -9.91 1.84 -4.79
C THR A 147 -9.51 0.42 -5.17
N ALA A 148 -8.39 0.24 -5.87
CA ALA A 148 -7.88 -1.09 -6.23
C ALA A 148 -7.55 -1.95 -5.00
N PHE A 149 -6.99 -1.38 -3.93
CA PHE A 149 -6.75 -2.10 -2.67
C PHE A 149 -8.08 -2.57 -2.03
N ARG A 150 -9.09 -1.69 -2.03
CA ARG A 150 -10.43 -2.03 -1.53
C ARG A 150 -11.06 -3.17 -2.35
N GLU A 151 -11.03 -3.08 -3.68
CA GLU A 151 -11.60 -4.10 -4.57
C GLU A 151 -10.85 -5.45 -4.45
N MET A 152 -9.52 -5.42 -4.28
CA MET A 152 -8.72 -6.61 -4.01
C MET A 152 -9.11 -7.27 -2.68
N ASP A 153 -9.27 -6.50 -1.60
CA ASP A 153 -9.69 -7.05 -0.30
C ASP A 153 -11.11 -7.65 -0.36
N LEU A 154 -12.04 -6.98 -1.06
CA LEU A 154 -13.39 -7.49 -1.31
C LEU A 154 -13.39 -8.74 -2.19
N GLN A 155 -12.47 -8.84 -3.15
CA GLN A 155 -12.32 -10.07 -3.94
C GLN A 155 -11.81 -11.22 -3.07
N ILE A 156 -10.77 -10.99 -2.26
CA ILE A 156 -10.28 -11.99 -1.30
C ILE A 156 -11.43 -12.44 -0.39
N GLU A 157 -12.23 -11.51 0.12
CA GLU A 157 -13.41 -11.83 0.94
C GLU A 157 -14.36 -12.78 0.21
N ARG A 158 -14.79 -12.44 -1.00
CA ARG A 158 -15.75 -13.23 -1.78
C ARG A 158 -15.22 -14.61 -2.13
N GLU A 159 -13.92 -14.71 -2.42
CA GLU A 159 -13.29 -15.90 -2.98
C GLU A 159 -12.69 -16.84 -1.92
N ARG A 160 -12.52 -16.38 -0.67
CA ARG A 160 -11.77 -17.11 0.37
C ARG A 160 -12.28 -18.53 0.63
N THR A 161 -13.59 -18.73 0.67
CA THR A 161 -14.17 -20.06 0.94
C THR A 161 -14.01 -21.00 -0.25
N VAL A 162 -14.18 -20.47 -1.47
CA VAL A 162 -14.15 -21.27 -2.71
C VAL A 162 -12.73 -21.72 -3.03
N PHE A 163 -11.75 -20.82 -2.85
CA PHE A 163 -10.34 -21.09 -3.17
C PHE A 163 -9.47 -21.36 -1.94
N ASN A 164 -10.09 -21.47 -0.75
CA ASN A 164 -9.41 -21.69 0.53
C ASN A 164 -8.29 -20.67 0.79
N ILE A 165 -8.57 -19.39 0.54
CA ILE A 165 -7.62 -18.29 0.73
C ILE A 165 -7.46 -18.05 2.23
N SER A 166 -6.31 -18.46 2.77
CA SER A 166 -5.98 -18.34 4.19
C SER A 166 -5.27 -17.03 4.53
N GLY A 167 -5.46 -16.58 5.77
CA GLY A 167 -4.64 -15.54 6.40
C GLY A 167 -4.85 -14.14 5.82
N GLY A 168 -3.83 -13.31 6.04
CA GLY A 168 -3.77 -11.94 5.54
C GLY A 168 -2.36 -11.61 5.06
N CYS A 169 -2.19 -10.40 4.56
CA CYS A 169 -0.88 -9.89 4.22
C CYS A 169 -0.78 -8.37 4.31
N THR A 170 0.42 -7.87 4.53
CA THR A 170 0.76 -6.48 4.19
C THR A 170 0.74 -6.32 2.66
N ALA A 171 0.68 -5.08 2.20
CA ALA A 171 0.81 -4.74 0.80
C ALA A 171 1.52 -3.40 0.62
N LEU A 172 2.71 -3.45 0.01
CA LEU A 172 3.50 -2.29 -0.36
C LEU A 172 3.68 -2.28 -1.88
N VAL A 173 3.08 -1.30 -2.55
CA VAL A 173 2.98 -1.20 -4.01
C VAL A 173 3.64 0.07 -4.50
N VAL A 174 4.32 -0.01 -5.65
CA VAL A 174 4.89 1.13 -6.37
C VAL A 174 4.33 1.13 -7.79
N VAL A 175 3.68 2.22 -8.17
CA VAL A 175 3.26 2.50 -9.53
C VAL A 175 4.12 3.64 -10.07
N TYR A 176 4.88 3.42 -11.13
CA TYR A 176 5.49 4.51 -11.91
C TYR A 176 4.58 4.86 -13.07
N LEU A 177 4.07 6.09 -13.07
CA LEU A 177 3.14 6.59 -14.08
C LEU A 177 3.39 8.07 -14.32
N LEU A 178 3.57 8.46 -15.60
CA LEU A 178 3.72 9.86 -16.03
C LEU A 178 4.79 10.63 -15.23
N GLY A 179 5.98 10.04 -15.06
CA GLY A 179 7.11 10.66 -14.37
C GLY A 179 7.00 10.67 -12.84
N LYS A 180 6.01 10.00 -12.24
CA LYS A 180 5.81 9.96 -10.79
C LYS A 180 5.78 8.54 -10.26
N LEU A 181 6.35 8.36 -9.07
CA LEU A 181 6.20 7.15 -8.27
C LEU A 181 5.06 7.35 -7.27
N TYR A 182 4.10 6.44 -7.28
CA TYR A 182 3.02 6.35 -6.31
C TYR A 182 3.31 5.14 -5.42
N VAL A 183 3.74 5.39 -4.18
CA VAL A 183 4.10 4.36 -3.21
C VAL A 183 2.94 4.20 -2.24
N ALA A 184 2.21 3.09 -2.38
CA ALA A 184 1.03 2.77 -1.59
C ALA A 184 1.36 1.69 -0.56
N ASN A 185 1.16 1.96 0.74
CA ASN A 185 1.45 1.03 1.82
C ASN A 185 0.24 0.72 2.69
N ALA A 186 0.00 -0.56 2.96
CA ALA A 186 -0.94 -1.07 3.94
C ALA A 186 -0.27 -2.20 4.74
N GLY A 187 0.27 -1.88 5.91
CA GLY A 187 1.00 -2.80 6.78
C GLY A 187 2.26 -2.17 7.36
N ASP A 188 3.20 -3.00 7.79
CA ASP A 188 4.49 -2.63 8.39
C ASP A 188 5.71 -2.95 7.49
N SER A 189 5.50 -3.43 6.27
CA SER A 189 6.51 -3.31 5.22
C SER A 189 6.81 -1.83 4.94
N ARG A 190 8.04 -1.53 4.50
CA ARG A 190 8.52 -0.14 4.40
C ARG A 190 9.26 0.14 3.11
N ALA A 191 9.10 1.37 2.62
CA ALA A 191 9.82 1.92 1.47
C ALA A 191 10.58 3.20 1.82
N ILE A 192 11.80 3.32 1.32
CA ILE A 192 12.63 4.53 1.40
C ILE A 192 13.30 4.81 0.06
N ILE A 193 13.48 6.08 -0.28
CA ILE A 193 14.41 6.50 -1.34
C ILE A 193 15.74 6.85 -0.68
N ILE A 194 16.84 6.44 -1.31
CA ILE A 194 18.17 7.00 -1.07
C ILE A 194 18.50 7.85 -2.29
N ARG A 195 18.71 9.15 -2.09
CA ARG A 195 19.11 10.07 -3.15
C ARG A 195 20.23 10.96 -2.66
N ASN A 196 21.36 10.98 -3.35
CA ASN A 196 22.55 11.76 -2.95
C ASN A 196 22.96 11.51 -1.49
N GLY A 197 22.83 10.27 -1.01
CA GLY A 197 23.11 9.87 0.37
C GLY A 197 22.03 10.28 1.39
N GLU A 198 20.99 11.01 0.98
CA GLU A 198 19.86 11.35 1.86
C GLU A 198 18.78 10.28 1.84
N VAL A 199 18.23 9.97 3.01
CA VAL A 199 17.08 9.06 3.16
C VAL A 199 15.78 9.84 3.11
N ILE A 200 14.89 9.45 2.20
CA ILE A 200 13.56 10.01 2.02
C ILE A 200 12.52 8.92 2.29
N PRO A 201 11.79 8.97 3.42
CA PRO A 201 10.76 7.97 3.73
C PRO A 201 9.60 8.01 2.73
N MET A 202 9.32 6.86 2.11
CA MET A 202 8.25 6.71 1.11
C MET A 202 7.04 5.91 1.60
N SER A 203 7.06 5.46 2.85
CA SER A 203 5.87 4.95 3.54
C SER A 203 5.93 5.18 5.06
N SER A 204 4.79 5.04 5.72
CA SER A 204 4.64 4.89 7.17
C SER A 204 4.33 3.42 7.51
N GLU A 205 4.72 2.94 8.69
CA GLU A 205 4.29 1.63 9.19
C GLU A 205 2.95 1.73 9.95
N PHE A 206 2.07 0.77 9.72
CA PHE A 206 0.72 0.76 10.27
C PHE A 206 0.55 -0.31 11.35
N THR A 207 1.09 -0.03 12.52
CA THR A 207 1.05 -0.89 13.71
C THR A 207 -0.03 -0.42 14.71
N PRO A 208 -0.38 -1.23 15.72
CA PRO A 208 -1.32 -0.83 16.77
C PRO A 208 -0.94 0.49 17.46
N GLU A 209 0.36 0.76 17.61
CA GLU A 209 0.84 1.99 18.26
C GLU A 209 0.73 3.20 17.34
N THR A 210 1.16 3.09 16.09
CA THR A 210 1.12 4.22 15.14
C THR A 210 -0.31 4.62 14.79
N GLU A 211 -1.24 3.64 14.78
CA GLU A 211 -2.66 3.85 14.46
C GLU A 211 -3.55 3.89 15.70
N ARG A 212 -2.98 4.04 16.90
CA ARG A 212 -3.71 4.02 18.18
C ARG A 212 -4.96 4.90 18.17
N GLN A 213 -4.83 6.16 17.74
CA GLN A 213 -5.95 7.10 17.75
C GLN A 213 -7.09 6.64 16.83
N ARG A 214 -6.77 6.12 15.64
CA ARG A 214 -7.79 5.58 14.72
C ARG A 214 -8.51 4.39 15.33
N LEU A 215 -7.76 3.46 15.91
CA LEU A 215 -8.31 2.26 16.54
C LEU A 215 -9.23 2.60 17.72
N GLN A 216 -8.76 3.45 18.64
CA GLN A 216 -9.54 3.88 19.80
C GLN A 216 -10.76 4.69 19.39
N TYR A 217 -10.65 5.55 18.37
CA TYR A 217 -11.79 6.31 17.85
C TYR A 217 -12.88 5.38 17.29
N LEU A 218 -12.49 4.38 16.50
CA LEU A 218 -13.42 3.37 15.98
C LEU A 218 -14.11 2.60 17.12
N ALA A 219 -13.34 2.18 18.12
CA ALA A 219 -13.86 1.49 19.29
C ALA A 219 -14.78 2.36 20.16
N TYR A 220 -14.49 3.65 20.27
CA TYR A 220 -15.34 4.64 20.94
C TYR A 220 -16.67 4.83 20.19
N MET A 221 -16.62 4.96 18.86
CA MET A 221 -17.81 5.15 18.01
C MET A 221 -18.65 3.88 17.88
N GLN A 222 -18.02 2.70 17.95
CA GLN A 222 -18.65 1.40 17.77
C GLN A 222 -18.27 0.43 18.91
N PRO A 223 -18.71 0.68 20.16
CA PRO A 223 -18.28 -0.08 21.32
C PRO A 223 -18.72 -1.56 21.30
N HIS A 224 -19.74 -1.91 20.51
CA HIS A 224 -20.16 -3.30 20.30
C HIS A 224 -19.06 -4.17 19.66
N LEU A 225 -18.12 -3.56 18.91
CA LEU A 225 -16.97 -4.27 18.33
C LEU A 225 -15.99 -4.78 19.39
N LEU A 226 -16.03 -4.26 20.61
CA LEU A 226 -15.18 -4.69 21.72
C LEU A 226 -15.74 -5.90 22.49
N GLY A 227 -16.92 -6.40 22.12
CA GLY A 227 -17.56 -7.56 22.75
C GLY A 227 -17.83 -7.42 24.25
N ASN A 228 -17.79 -6.20 24.80
CA ASN A 228 -17.81 -5.91 26.24
C ASN A 228 -16.63 -6.52 27.04
N GLU A 229 -15.61 -7.04 26.36
CA GLU A 229 -14.41 -7.61 26.98
C GLU A 229 -13.22 -6.65 26.95
N PHE A 230 -13.23 -5.75 25.96
CA PHE A 230 -12.16 -4.78 25.73
C PHE A 230 -12.61 -3.35 26.02
N THR A 231 -11.65 -2.48 26.33
CA THR A 231 -11.83 -1.04 26.45
C THR A 231 -10.98 -0.31 25.43
N HIS A 232 -11.51 0.79 24.90
CA HIS A 232 -10.78 1.70 24.05
C HIS A 232 -9.84 2.60 24.85
N LEU A 233 -10.05 2.74 26.16
CA LEU A 233 -9.16 3.54 27.01
C LEU A 233 -7.83 2.84 27.21
N GLU A 234 -6.76 3.62 27.21
CA GLU A 234 -5.42 3.14 27.52
C GLU A 234 -5.00 3.56 28.91
N PHE A 235 -4.38 2.63 29.63
CA PHE A 235 -3.78 2.83 30.93
C PHE A 235 -2.29 2.44 30.85
N PRO A 236 -1.39 3.03 31.68
CA PRO A 236 0.04 2.68 31.66
C PRO A 236 0.32 1.21 31.96
N ARG A 237 -0.66 0.51 32.55
CA ARG A 237 -0.65 -0.94 32.74
C ARG A 237 -2.09 -1.42 32.95
N ARG A 238 -2.27 -2.74 32.95
CA ARG A 238 -3.55 -3.37 33.31
C ARG A 238 -4.04 -2.89 34.68
N VAL A 239 -5.27 -2.41 34.70
CA VAL A 239 -5.98 -1.99 35.91
C VAL A 239 -6.34 -3.21 36.75
N GLN A 240 -6.17 -3.10 38.06
CA GLN A 240 -6.49 -4.18 39.00
C GLN A 240 -7.76 -3.85 39.79
N ARG A 241 -8.55 -4.86 40.15
CA ARG A 241 -9.80 -4.67 40.92
C ARG A 241 -9.61 -3.87 42.23
N LYS A 242 -8.46 -3.99 42.89
CA LYS A 242 -8.11 -3.21 44.10
C LYS A 242 -7.90 -1.70 43.86
N GLU A 243 -7.99 -1.26 42.62
CA GLU A 243 -7.75 0.11 42.16
C GLU A 243 -9.04 0.83 41.80
N VAL A 244 -10.18 0.12 41.75
CA VAL A 244 -11.51 0.72 41.59
C VAL A 244 -11.73 1.77 42.68
N GLY A 245 -12.19 2.95 42.28
CA GLY A 245 -12.35 4.14 43.12
C GLY A 245 -11.08 4.98 43.33
N LYS A 246 -9.90 4.53 42.86
CA LYS A 246 -8.66 5.32 42.90
C LYS A 246 -8.45 6.09 41.61
N ARG A 247 -7.58 7.11 41.64
CA ARG A 247 -7.18 7.86 40.44
C ARG A 247 -5.99 7.18 39.75
N MET A 248 -6.07 6.99 38.44
CA MET A 248 -4.99 6.45 37.62
C MET A 248 -4.84 7.26 36.33
N LEU A 249 -3.62 7.30 35.80
CA LEU A 249 -3.35 7.84 34.47
C LEU A 249 -4.11 7.03 33.43
N TYR A 250 -4.72 7.73 32.48
CA TYR A 250 -5.36 7.16 31.31
C TYR A 250 -5.19 8.10 30.11
N ARG A 251 -5.41 7.59 28.91
CA ARG A 251 -5.60 8.41 27.72
C ARG A 251 -6.63 7.79 26.78
N ASP A 252 -7.28 8.67 26.03
CA ASP A 252 -8.32 8.33 25.05
C ASP A 252 -7.87 8.71 23.62
N PHE A 253 -8.70 8.40 22.61
CA PHE A 253 -8.41 8.61 21.19
C PHE A 253 -8.06 10.07 20.87
N SER A 254 -8.69 11.04 21.55
CA SER A 254 -8.48 12.48 21.33
C SER A 254 -7.21 13.01 22.02
N MET A 255 -6.56 12.22 22.85
CA MET A 255 -5.43 12.65 23.68
C MET A 255 -4.10 12.20 23.09
N ILE A 256 -3.13 13.12 23.05
CA ILE A 256 -1.71 12.80 22.83
C ILE A 256 -1.00 12.57 24.19
N GLY A 257 -1.36 13.37 25.19
CA GLY A 257 -0.86 13.26 26.57
C GLY A 257 -1.68 12.29 27.45
N TRP A 258 -1.47 12.38 28.75
CA TRP A 258 -2.17 11.58 29.76
C TRP A 258 -2.99 12.47 30.71
N ALA A 259 -4.13 11.96 31.18
CA ALA A 259 -4.96 12.58 32.21
C ALA A 259 -5.21 11.59 33.35
N TYR A 260 -5.77 12.06 34.46
CA TYR A 260 -6.19 11.17 35.56
C TYR A 260 -7.70 11.01 35.58
N LYS A 261 -8.19 9.76 35.60
CA LYS A 261 -9.60 9.43 35.90
C LYS A 261 -9.71 8.61 37.17
N THR A 262 -10.89 8.63 37.79
CA THR A 262 -11.24 7.65 38.81
C THR A 262 -11.57 6.32 38.12
N ILE A 263 -10.97 5.24 38.60
CA ILE A 263 -11.16 3.90 38.03
C ILE A 263 -12.54 3.36 38.38
N GLU A 264 -13.21 2.80 37.39
CA GLU A 264 -14.52 2.16 37.44
C GLU A 264 -14.39 0.66 37.12
N GLU A 265 -15.42 -0.14 37.40
CA GLU A 265 -15.40 -1.58 37.07
C GLU A 265 -15.19 -1.84 35.56
N ASP A 266 -15.67 -0.94 34.70
CA ASP A 266 -15.52 -1.04 33.24
C ASP A 266 -14.06 -0.94 32.78
N ASP A 267 -13.20 -0.27 33.56
CA ASP A 267 -11.77 -0.12 33.26
C ASP A 267 -10.97 -1.41 33.52
N LEU A 268 -11.60 -2.44 34.11
CA LEU A 268 -10.97 -3.75 34.31
C LEU A 268 -10.93 -4.59 33.01
N LYS A 269 -11.63 -4.15 31.97
CA LYS A 269 -11.60 -4.75 30.63
C LYS A 269 -10.20 -4.73 30.03
N PHE A 270 -9.95 -5.62 29.07
CA PHE A 270 -8.66 -5.70 28.40
C PHE A 270 -8.45 -4.48 27.49
N PRO A 271 -7.23 -3.96 27.36
CA PRO A 271 -7.00 -2.83 26.45
C PRO A 271 -7.13 -3.28 24.99
N LEU A 272 -7.70 -2.41 24.15
CA LEU A 272 -7.77 -2.62 22.70
C LEU A 272 -6.40 -2.86 22.08
N ILE A 273 -5.36 -2.18 22.57
CA ILE A 273 -3.97 -2.37 22.14
C ILE A 273 -3.22 -2.98 23.31
N TYR A 274 -2.68 -4.18 23.07
CA TYR A 274 -1.98 -4.97 24.08
C TYR A 274 -0.51 -5.14 23.71
N GLY A 275 0.39 -4.87 24.65
CA GLY A 275 1.83 -4.91 24.41
C GLY A 275 2.39 -3.58 23.92
N GLU A 276 3.70 -3.56 23.71
CA GLU A 276 4.46 -2.36 23.31
C GLU A 276 5.46 -2.70 22.21
N GLY A 277 5.79 -1.70 21.38
CA GLY A 277 6.66 -1.84 20.22
C GLY A 277 6.22 -2.98 19.30
N LYS A 278 7.18 -3.80 18.88
CA LYS A 278 6.93 -4.96 17.98
C LYS A 278 6.02 -6.03 18.55
N LYS A 279 5.78 -6.02 19.86
CA LYS A 279 4.88 -6.96 20.55
C LYS A 279 3.48 -6.38 20.72
N ALA A 280 3.24 -5.14 20.30
CA ALA A 280 1.91 -4.56 20.31
C ALA A 280 0.98 -5.32 19.38
N ARG A 281 -0.24 -5.58 19.84
CA ARG A 281 -1.27 -6.33 19.10
C ARG A 281 -2.64 -5.70 19.31
N VAL A 282 -3.46 -5.63 18.26
CA VAL A 282 -4.88 -5.31 18.42
C VAL A 282 -5.56 -6.50 19.07
N MET A 283 -6.19 -6.27 20.23
CA MET A 283 -6.90 -7.27 21.04
C MET A 283 -6.07 -8.56 21.22
N ALA A 284 -4.77 -8.39 21.50
CA ALA A 284 -3.80 -9.49 21.66
C ALA A 284 -3.71 -10.47 20.46
N THR A 285 -4.14 -10.05 19.27
CA THR A 285 -4.31 -10.95 18.11
C THR A 285 -3.38 -10.60 16.95
N ILE A 286 -3.44 -9.39 16.39
CA ILE A 286 -2.72 -9.02 15.16
C ILE A 286 -1.74 -7.86 15.37
N GLY A 287 -0.56 -7.95 14.75
CA GLY A 287 0.54 -6.96 14.85
C GLY A 287 0.48 -5.82 13.85
N VAL A 288 -0.35 -5.95 12.82
CA VAL A 288 -0.63 -4.91 11.82
C VAL A 288 -2.05 -4.41 11.93
N THR A 289 -2.27 -3.18 11.49
CA THR A 289 -3.59 -2.52 11.53
C THR A 289 -4.11 -2.16 10.14
N ARG A 290 -3.27 -2.36 9.12
CA ARG A 290 -3.66 -2.29 7.72
C ARG A 290 -3.10 -3.48 6.94
N GLY A 291 -3.82 -3.94 5.93
CA GLY A 291 -3.47 -5.11 5.13
C GLY A 291 -4.68 -5.71 4.40
N LEU A 292 -4.42 -6.73 3.59
CA LEU A 292 -5.43 -7.47 2.82
C LEU A 292 -5.74 -8.81 3.50
N GLY A 293 -6.96 -9.32 3.35
CA GLY A 293 -7.34 -10.62 3.92
C GLY A 293 -7.78 -10.55 5.39
N ASP A 294 -7.56 -11.62 6.15
CA ASP A 294 -7.98 -11.77 7.56
C ASP A 294 -9.49 -11.56 7.82
N HIS A 295 -10.34 -11.84 6.84
CA HIS A 295 -11.79 -11.66 6.95
C HIS A 295 -12.44 -12.53 8.03
N ASP A 296 -11.85 -13.69 8.32
CA ASP A 296 -12.34 -14.62 9.34
C ASP A 296 -11.55 -14.54 10.65
N LEU A 297 -10.58 -13.61 10.76
CA LEU A 297 -9.73 -13.49 11.94
C LEU A 297 -10.54 -12.97 13.14
N LYS A 298 -10.47 -13.73 14.23
CA LYS A 298 -11.12 -13.44 15.50
C LYS A 298 -10.09 -13.36 16.61
N VAL A 299 -10.45 -12.64 17.66
CA VAL A 299 -9.75 -12.73 18.94
C VAL A 299 -9.78 -14.18 19.42
N HIS A 300 -8.65 -14.66 19.93
CA HIS A 300 -8.50 -16.03 20.41
C HIS A 300 -9.60 -16.42 21.40
N ASP A 301 -10.21 -17.58 21.20
CA ASP A 301 -11.32 -18.12 22.01
C ASP A 301 -12.54 -17.18 22.15
N SER A 302 -12.79 -16.28 21.19
CA SER A 302 -13.94 -15.39 21.23
C SER A 302 -14.67 -15.30 19.87
N THR A 303 -15.82 -14.62 19.88
CA THR A 303 -16.61 -14.30 18.67
C THR A 303 -16.32 -12.92 18.10
N ILE A 304 -15.34 -12.20 18.67
CA ILE A 304 -15.00 -10.83 18.29
C ILE A 304 -14.10 -10.88 17.05
N TYR A 305 -14.57 -10.32 15.95
CA TYR A 305 -13.79 -10.19 14.73
C TYR A 305 -12.78 -9.05 14.83
N ILE A 306 -11.63 -9.21 14.19
CA ILE A 306 -10.60 -8.16 14.12
C ILE A 306 -11.00 -7.06 13.14
N LYS A 307 -11.54 -7.39 11.96
CA LYS A 307 -12.19 -6.37 11.12
C LYS A 307 -13.42 -5.82 11.88
N PRO A 308 -13.63 -4.49 11.92
CA PRO A 308 -13.04 -3.45 11.05
C PRO A 308 -11.79 -2.72 11.61
N PHE A 309 -11.15 -3.18 12.68
CA PHE A 309 -9.92 -2.55 13.18
C PHE A 309 -8.75 -2.68 12.19
N LEU A 310 -8.71 -3.77 11.43
CA LEU A 310 -7.81 -4.00 10.30
C LEU A 310 -8.40 -3.42 9.00
N SER A 311 -7.74 -2.38 8.44
CA SER A 311 -8.18 -1.71 7.20
C SER A 311 -7.39 -2.14 5.97
N SER A 312 -8.03 -2.31 4.82
CA SER A 312 -7.33 -2.53 3.55
C SER A 312 -6.85 -1.24 2.86
N SER A 313 -7.24 -0.06 3.36
CA SER A 313 -6.91 1.22 2.73
C SER A 313 -5.42 1.57 2.88
N PRO A 314 -4.68 1.79 1.77
CA PRO A 314 -3.29 2.18 1.84
C PRO A 314 -3.14 3.66 2.19
N GLU A 315 -1.95 4.06 2.66
CA GLU A 315 -1.46 5.43 2.49
C GLU A 315 -0.66 5.51 1.19
N VAL A 316 -0.94 6.51 0.35
CA VAL A 316 -0.21 6.73 -0.91
C VAL A 316 0.67 7.98 -0.81
N ARG A 317 1.98 7.81 -0.95
CA ARG A 317 2.94 8.91 -1.11
C ARG A 317 3.38 9.05 -2.56
N VAL A 318 3.54 10.29 -3.01
CA VAL A 318 3.93 10.59 -4.38
C VAL A 318 5.32 11.19 -4.40
N TYR A 319 6.20 10.63 -5.23
CA TYR A 319 7.52 11.18 -5.53
C TYR A 319 7.59 11.55 -7.00
N ASP A 320 7.85 12.83 -7.27
CA ASP A 320 7.98 13.35 -8.63
C ASP A 320 9.42 13.18 -9.11
N LEU A 321 9.65 12.24 -10.03
CA LEU A 321 10.99 11.96 -10.54
C LEU A 321 11.50 13.12 -11.40
N LEU A 322 10.61 13.86 -12.07
CA LEU A 322 10.99 14.95 -12.96
C LEU A 322 11.46 16.20 -12.21
N GLN A 323 11.21 16.28 -10.89
CA GLN A 323 11.65 17.41 -10.07
C GLN A 323 13.14 17.35 -9.68
N TYR A 324 13.80 16.20 -9.87
CA TYR A 324 15.15 15.99 -9.38
C TYR A 324 15.99 15.24 -10.41
N GLU A 325 17.30 15.48 -10.38
CA GLU A 325 18.25 14.63 -11.09
C GLU A 325 18.60 13.42 -10.22
N HIS A 326 18.72 12.25 -10.84
CA HIS A 326 19.05 11.00 -10.18
C HIS A 326 20.30 10.37 -10.80
N GLY A 327 21.29 10.09 -9.97
CA GLY A 327 22.47 9.33 -10.33
C GLY A 327 22.17 7.83 -10.43
N SER A 328 23.18 7.06 -10.85
CA SER A 328 23.07 5.60 -10.97
C SER A 328 22.88 4.89 -9.62
N ASP A 329 23.16 5.59 -8.53
CA ASP A 329 23.17 5.03 -7.17
C ASP A 329 21.98 5.52 -6.35
N ASP A 330 21.14 6.38 -6.94
CA ASP A 330 19.88 6.81 -6.35
C ASP A 330 18.82 5.74 -6.60
N VAL A 331 18.25 5.22 -5.52
CA VAL A 331 17.40 4.02 -5.54
C VAL A 331 16.18 4.18 -4.64
N LEU A 332 15.07 3.55 -5.04
CA LEU A 332 13.95 3.23 -4.17
C LEU A 332 14.15 1.81 -3.63
N ILE A 333 14.04 1.66 -2.31
CA ILE A 333 14.15 0.39 -1.61
C ILE A 333 12.79 0.04 -1.03
N LEU A 334 12.37 -1.20 -1.20
CA LEU A 334 11.19 -1.78 -0.54
C LEU A 334 11.64 -3.03 0.19
N ALA A 335 11.21 -3.22 1.43
CA ALA A 335 11.42 -4.49 2.12
C ALA A 335 10.33 -4.82 3.14
N THR A 336 10.25 -6.11 3.48
CA THR A 336 9.42 -6.63 4.57
C THR A 336 9.97 -6.18 5.92
N ASP A 337 9.16 -6.27 6.96
CA ASP A 337 9.59 -5.93 8.32
C ASP A 337 10.79 -6.79 8.74
N GLY A 338 10.94 -8.01 8.21
CA GLY A 338 12.12 -8.86 8.38
C GLY A 338 13.47 -8.17 8.09
N LEU A 339 13.52 -7.12 7.25
CA LEU A 339 14.70 -6.24 7.11
C LEU A 339 14.70 -5.14 8.19
N TRP A 340 13.62 -4.36 8.24
CA TRP A 340 13.49 -3.11 9.01
C TRP A 340 13.49 -3.34 10.52
N ASP A 341 13.19 -4.55 10.93
CA ASP A 341 13.21 -4.98 12.32
C ASP A 341 14.62 -4.98 12.92
N VAL A 342 15.64 -5.17 12.10
CA VAL A 342 17.01 -5.36 12.58
C VAL A 342 17.99 -4.33 12.01
N LEU A 343 17.62 -3.60 10.96
CA LEU A 343 18.40 -2.52 10.37
C LEU A 343 17.63 -1.21 10.37
N LEU A 344 18.28 -0.14 10.82
CA LEU A 344 17.76 1.22 10.70
C LEU A 344 17.84 1.73 9.26
N ASN A 345 17.05 2.75 8.94
CA ASN A 345 17.08 3.38 7.62
C ASN A 345 18.49 3.88 7.26
N GLU A 346 19.21 4.45 8.22
CA GLU A 346 20.56 4.96 8.06
C GLU A 346 21.58 3.83 7.82
N GLU A 347 21.39 2.67 8.46
CA GLU A 347 22.26 1.50 8.26
C GLU A 347 22.07 0.90 6.86
N VAL A 348 20.82 0.87 6.38
CA VAL A 348 20.50 0.49 4.99
C VAL A 348 21.11 1.49 4.01
N ALA A 349 20.98 2.79 4.30
CA ALA A 349 21.52 3.85 3.44
C ALA A 349 23.05 3.80 3.34
N GLU A 350 23.73 3.60 4.47
CA GLU A 350 25.17 3.41 4.53
C GLU A 350 25.60 2.17 3.73
N ALA A 351 24.89 1.04 3.91
CA ALA A 351 25.19 -0.18 3.18
C ALA A 351 25.11 0.03 1.66
N ILE A 352 24.07 0.69 1.17
CA ILE A 352 23.87 0.95 -0.26
C ILE A 352 24.87 1.96 -0.81
N THR A 353 25.11 3.05 -0.07
CA THR A 353 26.09 4.08 -0.44
C THR A 353 27.51 3.53 -0.50
N ASN A 354 27.82 2.51 0.30
CA ASN A 354 29.10 1.81 0.24
C ASN A 354 29.14 0.71 -0.83
N PHE A 355 28.02 0.04 -1.11
CA PHE A 355 27.99 -1.11 -2.02
C PHE A 355 27.96 -0.69 -3.49
N LEU A 356 27.04 0.20 -3.85
CA LEU A 356 26.76 0.53 -5.25
C LEU A 356 27.98 1.15 -5.98
N PRO A 357 28.71 2.12 -5.42
CA PRO A 357 29.87 2.72 -6.11
C PRO A 357 31.02 1.73 -6.39
N ASN A 358 31.06 0.61 -5.68
CA ASN A 358 32.06 -0.44 -5.86
C ASN A 358 31.66 -1.48 -6.94
N CYS A 359 30.47 -1.37 -7.52
CA CYS A 359 30.01 -2.19 -8.63
C CYS A 359 30.22 -1.46 -9.97
N ASP A 360 30.37 -2.21 -11.05
CA ASP A 360 30.32 -1.63 -12.41
C ASP A 360 28.92 -1.01 -12.62
N PRO A 361 28.80 0.30 -12.95
CA PRO A 361 27.52 0.94 -13.22
C PRO A 361 26.72 0.30 -14.36
N HIS A 362 27.38 -0.44 -15.25
CA HIS A 362 26.76 -1.15 -16.36
C HIS A 362 26.40 -2.61 -16.05
N ASP A 363 26.76 -3.13 -14.86
CA ASP A 363 26.36 -4.48 -14.47
C ASP A 363 24.84 -4.54 -14.23
N PRO A 364 24.09 -5.32 -15.03
CA PRO A 364 22.64 -5.44 -14.86
C PRO A 364 22.24 -6.07 -13.51
N HIS A 365 23.17 -6.72 -12.81
CA HIS A 365 22.92 -7.38 -11.53
C HIS A 365 23.28 -6.55 -10.31
N ARG A 366 23.89 -5.36 -10.45
CA ARG A 366 24.39 -4.58 -9.30
C ARG A 366 23.31 -4.29 -8.23
N TYR A 367 22.09 -3.97 -8.64
CA TYR A 367 20.98 -3.72 -7.70
C TYR A 367 20.46 -5.00 -7.06
N THR A 368 20.50 -6.13 -7.78
CA THR A 368 20.15 -7.45 -7.23
C THR A 368 21.18 -7.89 -6.19
N LEU A 369 22.47 -7.68 -6.47
CA LEU A 369 23.56 -7.97 -5.53
C LEU A 369 23.48 -7.09 -4.29
N ALA A 370 23.17 -5.80 -4.45
CA ALA A 370 22.93 -4.90 -3.32
C ALA A 370 21.72 -5.33 -2.47
N ALA A 371 20.64 -5.81 -3.09
CA ALA A 371 19.48 -6.36 -2.37
C ALA A 371 19.86 -7.63 -1.59
N GLN A 372 20.65 -8.52 -2.19
CA GLN A 372 21.18 -9.71 -1.52
C GLN A 372 22.09 -9.36 -0.35
N ASP A 373 22.94 -8.33 -0.49
CA ASP A 373 23.77 -7.82 0.60
C ASP A 373 22.92 -7.34 1.78
N LEU A 374 21.83 -6.60 1.53
CA LEU A 374 20.89 -6.20 2.58
C LEU A 374 20.22 -7.39 3.28
N VAL A 375 19.78 -8.41 2.52
CA VAL A 375 19.22 -9.65 3.08
C VAL A 375 20.24 -10.35 3.99
N MET A 376 21.49 -10.47 3.53
CA MET A 376 22.55 -11.11 4.30
C MET A 376 22.93 -10.30 5.55
N ARG A 377 22.89 -8.98 5.49
CA ARG A 377 23.11 -8.10 6.65
C ARG A 377 22.03 -8.25 7.70
N ALA A 378 20.76 -8.30 7.30
CA ALA A 378 19.65 -8.47 8.25
C ALA A 378 19.60 -9.88 8.84
N ARG A 379 19.84 -10.92 8.03
CA ARG A 379 19.96 -12.29 8.52
C ARG A 379 21.15 -12.45 9.48
N GLY A 380 22.29 -11.84 9.15
CA GLY A 380 23.52 -11.97 9.91
C GLY A 380 24.18 -13.35 9.79
N VAL A 381 25.07 -13.66 10.73
CA VAL A 381 25.87 -14.90 10.77
C VAL A 381 25.44 -15.76 11.96
N LEU A 382 25.38 -17.08 11.76
CA LEU A 382 25.06 -18.02 12.83
C LEU A 382 26.22 -18.10 13.84
N LYS A 383 25.94 -17.79 15.10
CA LYS A 383 26.84 -17.99 16.25
C LYS A 383 26.18 -18.95 17.26
N ASP A 384 26.91 -19.32 18.32
CA ASP A 384 26.43 -20.27 19.36
C ASP A 384 25.08 -19.88 19.99
N ARG A 385 24.72 -18.58 19.97
CA ARG A 385 23.47 -18.05 20.52
C ARG A 385 22.49 -17.56 19.44
N GLY A 386 22.52 -18.16 18.25
CA GLY A 386 21.64 -17.83 17.12
C GLY A 386 22.26 -16.88 16.09
N TRP A 387 21.42 -16.39 15.16
CA TRP A 387 21.82 -15.46 14.12
C TRP A 387 22.15 -14.07 14.69
N ARG A 388 23.29 -13.50 14.28
CA ARG A 388 23.82 -12.24 14.80
C ARG A 388 24.27 -11.32 13.68
N ILE A 389 23.87 -10.05 13.74
CA ILE A 389 24.31 -9.00 12.82
C ILE A 389 25.54 -8.27 13.39
N SER A 390 25.94 -7.17 12.76
CA SER A 390 26.97 -6.27 13.29
C SER A 390 26.66 -5.87 14.74
N ASN A 391 27.71 -5.69 15.55
CA ASN A 391 27.62 -5.34 16.97
C ASN A 391 26.90 -6.39 17.85
N ASP A 392 26.82 -7.64 17.39
CA ASP A 392 26.24 -8.78 18.12
C ASP A 392 24.74 -8.67 18.46
N ARG A 393 24.04 -7.72 17.80
CA ARG A 393 22.56 -7.65 17.82
C ARG A 393 21.98 -8.91 17.18
N LEU A 394 20.75 -9.26 17.57
CA LEU A 394 20.02 -10.38 16.97
C LEU A 394 19.80 -10.11 15.48
N GLY A 395 20.06 -11.12 14.65
CA GLY A 395 19.60 -11.12 13.26
C GLY A 395 18.11 -11.39 13.15
N SER A 396 17.59 -11.14 11.96
CA SER A 396 16.18 -11.34 11.67
C SER A 396 15.82 -12.81 11.80
N GLY A 397 14.70 -13.06 12.46
CA GLY A 397 14.07 -14.38 12.56
C GLY A 397 12.91 -14.56 11.59
N ASP A 398 12.67 -13.58 10.72
CA ASP A 398 11.51 -13.51 9.82
C ASP A 398 11.90 -13.71 8.35
N ASP A 399 10.90 -13.82 7.48
CA ASP A 399 11.09 -13.80 6.03
C ASP A 399 11.57 -12.41 5.58
N ILE A 400 12.66 -12.39 4.80
CA ILE A 400 13.29 -11.15 4.32
C ILE A 400 13.16 -11.08 2.81
N SER A 401 12.41 -10.09 2.34
CA SER A 401 12.32 -9.76 0.91
C SER A 401 12.68 -8.31 0.69
N VAL A 402 13.54 -8.04 -0.30
CA VAL A 402 14.07 -6.70 -0.60
C VAL A 402 14.04 -6.45 -2.10
N TYR A 403 13.52 -5.30 -2.50
CA TYR A 403 13.64 -4.75 -3.84
C TYR A 403 14.51 -3.49 -3.81
N ILE A 404 15.38 -3.33 -4.80
CA ILE A 404 16.13 -2.10 -5.07
C ILE A 404 15.82 -1.68 -6.51
N ILE A 405 15.18 -0.53 -6.66
CA ILE A 405 14.70 0.01 -7.93
C ILE A 405 15.51 1.27 -8.26
N PRO A 406 16.31 1.27 -9.33
CA PRO A 406 17.09 2.45 -9.74
C PRO A 406 16.20 3.59 -10.24
N LEU A 407 16.46 4.80 -9.75
CA LEU A 407 15.67 5.99 -10.11
C LEU A 407 16.13 6.65 -11.41
N ILE A 408 17.38 6.43 -11.83
CA ILE A 408 17.98 7.03 -13.04
C ILE A 408 17.18 6.81 -14.33
N TYR A 409 16.43 5.71 -14.42
CA TYR A 409 15.63 5.41 -15.61
C TYR A 409 14.30 6.18 -15.67
N GLY A 410 13.86 6.75 -14.54
CA GLY A 410 12.68 7.62 -14.49
C GLY A 410 12.80 8.87 -15.37
N ASN A 411 14.04 9.32 -15.62
CA ASN A 411 14.35 10.51 -16.42
C ASN A 411 14.47 10.25 -17.93
N LYS A 412 14.47 8.97 -18.36
CA LYS A 412 14.75 8.57 -19.75
C LYS A 412 13.56 7.98 -20.51
N LEU A 413 12.38 7.95 -19.90
CA LEU A 413 11.14 7.41 -20.48
C LEU A 413 10.21 8.50 -21.09
N LEU A 414 10.76 9.68 -21.40
CA LEU A 414 10.07 10.72 -22.19
C LEU A 414 10.42 10.61 -23.67
#